data_AF-A0A8S3PRN6-F1
#
_entry.id   AF-A0A8S3PRN6-F1
#
_cell.length_a   1.000
_cell.length_b   1.000
_cell.length_c   1.000
_cell.angle_alpha   90.00
_cell.angle_beta   90.00
_cell.angle_gamma   90.00
#
_symmetry.space_group_name_H-M   'P 1'
#
loop_
_entity.id
_entity.type
_entity.pdbx_description
1 polymer ?
#
loop_
_entity_poly.entity_id
_entity_poly.type
_entity_poly.pdbx_seq_one_letter_code
_entity_poly.pdbx_strand_id
1 'polypeptide(L)'
;MEVYYVLTVLIGFLFFLSEGKKDIELQCAVCRALVDEVNYGISLVDPKKTVQVGSFRVDGKGDQNTYKKPYARSEIHLTELFESICEKFSQYALTKNSKGGKSVVPTASRDGKGIALKDVTISSDATKQMKYTCETLVEDYEEDMIKVLGTPKTSLEVAEKQICGDIAEVCTEEDLQVPMPANEASAYIQDKDEDDDDDDDDEDGNDRDNEGQKADEDEISNETKDSTMKEEL
;
A
#
# COMPACT_ATOMS: atom_id res chain seq x y z
N MET A 1 -14.89 -53.13 -20.45
CA MET A 1 -13.60 -52.46 -20.72
C MET A 1 -13.81 -51.18 -21.52
N GLU A 2 -14.59 -51.22 -22.60
CA GLU A 2 -14.87 -50.03 -23.42
C GLU A 2 -15.58 -48.89 -22.68
N VAL A 3 -16.57 -49.21 -21.83
CA VAL A 3 -17.30 -48.19 -21.05
C VAL A 3 -16.37 -47.44 -20.08
N TYR A 4 -15.41 -48.14 -19.46
CA TYR A 4 -14.44 -47.53 -18.55
C TYR A 4 -13.46 -46.63 -19.30
N TYR A 5 -13.03 -47.06 -20.49
CA TYR A 5 -12.13 -46.28 -21.35
C TYR A 5 -12.80 -44.97 -21.83
N VAL A 6 -14.07 -45.06 -22.25
CA VAL A 6 -14.87 -43.88 -22.63
C VAL A 6 -15.06 -42.94 -21.44
N LEU A 7 -15.33 -43.46 -20.25
CA LEU A 7 -15.41 -42.66 -19.02
C LEU A 7 -14.09 -41.97 -18.69
N THR A 8 -12.95 -42.65 -18.79
CA THR A 8 -11.64 -42.03 -18.53
C THR A 8 -11.26 -40.94 -19.54
N VAL A 9 -11.63 -41.12 -20.81
CA VAL A 9 -11.40 -40.12 -21.86
C VAL A 9 -12.30 -38.90 -21.66
N LEU A 10 -13.58 -39.09 -21.31
CA LEU A 10 -14.50 -38.00 -21.02
C LEU A 10 -14.09 -37.21 -19.78
N ILE A 11 -13.68 -37.89 -18.71
CA ILE A 11 -13.21 -37.24 -17.48
C ILE A 11 -11.91 -36.46 -17.75
N GLY A 12 -10.96 -37.04 -18.50
CA GLY A 12 -9.74 -36.33 -18.91
C GLY A 12 -10.04 -35.08 -19.73
N PHE A 13 -10.98 -35.14 -20.67
CA PHE A 13 -11.38 -34.00 -21.49
C PHE A 13 -12.04 -32.88 -20.68
N LEU A 14 -12.79 -33.22 -19.63
CA LEU A 14 -13.39 -32.23 -18.73
C LEU A 14 -12.34 -31.48 -17.90
N PHE A 15 -11.25 -32.13 -17.49
CA PHE A 15 -10.14 -31.47 -16.79
C PHE A 15 -9.37 -30.48 -17.68
N PHE A 16 -9.32 -30.70 -19.00
CA PHE A 16 -8.71 -29.75 -19.95
C PHE A 16 -9.57 -28.50 -20.20
N LEU A 17 -10.86 -28.53 -19.90
CA LEU A 17 -11.77 -27.40 -20.14
C LEU A 17 -11.89 -26.44 -18.95
N SER A 18 -11.34 -26.78 -17.79
CA SER A 18 -11.35 -25.93 -16.60
C SER A 18 -10.09 -25.06 -16.50
N GLU A 19 -9.78 -24.31 -17.54
CA GLU A 19 -8.89 -23.15 -17.42
C GLU A 19 -9.76 -21.95 -17.10
N GLY A 20 -9.85 -21.61 -15.80
CA GLY A 20 -10.41 -20.32 -15.39
C GLY A 20 -9.61 -19.21 -16.07
N LYS A 21 -10.25 -18.43 -16.94
CA LYS A 21 -9.58 -17.30 -17.59
C LYS A 21 -9.12 -16.32 -16.51
N LYS A 22 -7.82 -16.30 -16.23
CA LYS A 22 -7.20 -15.29 -15.36
C LYS A 22 -7.38 -13.93 -16.01
N ASP A 23 -7.85 -12.97 -15.23
CA ASP A 23 -8.02 -11.59 -15.66
C ASP A 23 -6.67 -10.88 -15.60
N ILE A 24 -5.86 -11.02 -16.66
CA ILE A 24 -4.47 -10.52 -16.69
C ILE A 24 -4.41 -9.02 -16.40
N GLU A 25 -5.37 -8.23 -16.91
CA GLU A 25 -5.42 -6.79 -16.62
C GLU A 25 -5.61 -6.50 -15.11
N LEU A 26 -6.45 -7.30 -14.44
CA LEU A 26 -6.62 -7.20 -12.99
C LEU A 26 -5.35 -7.63 -12.25
N GLN A 27 -4.70 -8.70 -12.68
CA GLN A 27 -3.44 -9.16 -12.09
C GLN A 27 -2.35 -8.12 -12.19
N CYS A 28 -2.19 -7.48 -13.36
CA CYS A 28 -1.24 -6.39 -13.53
C CYS A 28 -1.56 -5.21 -12.59
N ALA A 29 -2.83 -4.79 -12.54
CA ALA A 29 -3.24 -3.69 -11.68
C ALA A 29 -2.97 -3.96 -10.19
N VAL A 30 -3.31 -5.16 -9.72
CA VAL A 30 -3.08 -5.57 -8.33
C VAL A 30 -1.59 -5.72 -8.04
N CYS A 31 -0.80 -6.30 -8.95
CA CYS A 31 0.64 -6.44 -8.78
C CYS A 31 1.33 -5.08 -8.62
N ARG A 32 1.03 -4.12 -9.48
CA ARG A 32 1.62 -2.78 -9.41
C ARG A 32 1.23 -2.06 -8.12
N ALA A 33 -0.05 -2.13 -7.74
CA ALA A 33 -0.51 -1.57 -6.47
C ALA A 33 0.16 -2.23 -5.25
N LEU A 34 0.36 -3.56 -5.27
CA LEU A 34 1.09 -4.27 -4.23
C LEU A 34 2.53 -3.78 -4.12
N VAL A 35 3.26 -3.69 -5.23
CA VAL A 35 4.65 -3.21 -5.25
C VAL A 35 4.76 -1.77 -4.76
N ASP A 36 3.83 -0.89 -5.13
CA ASP A 36 3.77 0.48 -4.65
C ASP A 36 3.50 0.57 -3.13
N GLU A 37 2.52 -0.18 -2.62
CA GLU A 37 2.22 -0.24 -1.17
C GLU A 37 3.41 -0.79 -0.36
N VAL A 38 4.12 -1.79 -0.89
CA VAL A 38 5.31 -2.34 -0.22
C VAL A 38 6.44 -1.32 -0.21
N ASN A 39 6.69 -0.63 -1.32
CA ASN A 39 7.69 0.45 -1.37
C ASN A 39 7.32 1.59 -0.41
N TYR A 40 6.05 1.95 -0.32
CA TYR A 40 5.56 2.91 0.68
C TYR A 40 5.82 2.40 2.11
N GLY A 41 5.46 1.15 2.42
CA GLY A 41 5.71 0.53 3.72
C GLY A 41 7.20 0.50 4.11
N ILE A 42 8.10 0.22 3.16
CA ILE A 42 9.55 0.31 3.36
C ILE A 42 9.97 1.74 3.72
N SER A 43 9.40 2.76 3.07
CA SER A 43 9.75 4.17 3.28
C SER A 43 9.37 4.70 4.67
N LEU A 44 8.38 4.09 5.31
CA LEU A 44 7.93 4.47 6.66
C LEU A 44 8.84 3.95 7.78
N VAL A 45 9.75 3.02 7.48
CA VAL A 45 10.64 2.43 8.49
C VAL A 45 11.83 3.35 8.78
N ASP A 46 12.11 3.58 10.06
CA ASP A 46 13.32 4.28 10.50
C ASP A 46 14.58 3.56 9.95
N PRO A 47 15.45 4.25 9.18
CA PRO A 47 16.69 3.69 8.64
C PRO A 47 17.63 3.10 9.71
N LYS A 48 17.52 3.53 10.97
CA LYS A 48 18.32 3.02 12.10
C LYS A 48 17.74 1.73 12.70
N LYS A 49 16.49 1.37 12.39
CA LYS A 49 15.87 0.14 12.89
C LYS A 49 16.57 -1.06 12.27
N THR A 50 17.13 -1.91 13.12
CA THR A 50 17.82 -3.14 12.71
C THR A 50 17.14 -4.37 13.26
N VAL A 51 17.25 -5.47 12.53
CA VAL A 51 16.87 -6.81 12.99
C VAL A 51 18.12 -7.66 13.19
N GLN A 52 18.11 -8.49 14.24
CA GLN A 52 19.14 -9.51 14.43
C GLN A 52 18.81 -10.71 13.56
N VAL A 53 19.73 -11.08 12.69
CA VAL A 53 19.67 -12.26 11.86
C VAL A 53 20.82 -13.17 12.24
N GLY A 54 20.66 -14.48 12.13
CA GLY A 54 21.69 -15.40 12.58
C GLY A 54 21.54 -16.80 12.03
N SER A 55 22.63 -17.55 12.13
CA SER A 55 22.59 -18.98 11.85
C SER A 55 21.80 -19.68 12.95
N PHE A 56 20.78 -20.46 12.59
CA PHE A 56 20.09 -21.35 13.55
C PHE A 56 21.04 -22.36 14.23
N ARG A 57 22.26 -22.55 13.69
CA ARG A 57 23.26 -23.45 14.27
C ARG A 57 24.01 -22.77 15.41
N VAL A 58 23.92 -23.40 16.56
CA VAL A 58 24.71 -23.13 17.76
C VAL A 58 26.07 -23.80 17.61
N ASP A 59 27.14 -23.12 18.00
CA ASP A 59 28.49 -23.67 17.96
C ASP A 59 28.73 -24.71 19.08
N GLY A 60 29.91 -25.34 19.08
CA GLY A 60 30.27 -26.33 20.11
C GLY A 60 30.40 -25.78 21.53
N LYS A 61 30.33 -24.45 21.72
CA LYS A 61 30.36 -23.77 23.03
C LYS A 61 28.97 -23.35 23.51
N GLY A 62 27.94 -23.49 22.68
CA GLY A 62 26.59 -23.05 23.01
C GLY A 62 26.26 -21.64 22.50
N ASP A 63 27.15 -20.99 21.74
CA ASP A 63 26.94 -19.64 21.23
C ASP A 63 26.32 -19.67 19.82
N GLN A 64 25.43 -18.72 19.55
CA GLN A 64 24.83 -18.54 18.23
C GLN A 64 25.45 -17.33 17.53
N ASN A 65 25.96 -17.52 16.31
CA ASN A 65 26.48 -16.42 15.52
C ASN A 65 25.32 -15.60 14.92
N THR A 66 25.14 -14.38 15.43
CA THR A 66 24.12 -13.41 15.00
C THR A 66 24.78 -12.12 14.54
N TYR A 67 24.15 -11.43 13.60
CA TYR A 67 24.59 -10.15 13.06
C TYR A 67 23.38 -9.26 12.77
N LYS A 68 23.58 -7.95 12.70
CA LYS A 68 22.50 -6.98 12.48
C LYS A 68 22.40 -6.61 11.01
N LYS A 69 21.17 -6.48 10.51
CA LYS A 69 20.85 -5.91 9.19
C LYS A 69 19.73 -4.87 9.31
N PRO A 70 19.60 -3.94 8.34
CA PRO A 70 18.45 -3.02 8.30
C PRO A 70 17.13 -3.77 8.27
N TYR A 71 16.16 -3.34 9.09
CA TYR A 71 14.84 -4.00 9.18
C TYR A 71 13.97 -3.70 7.96
N ALA A 72 14.03 -2.47 7.42
CA ALA A 72 13.12 -1.99 6.37
C ALA A 72 13.00 -2.91 5.14
N ARG A 73 14.09 -3.57 4.76
CA ARG A 73 14.16 -4.48 3.60
C ARG A 73 14.55 -5.91 4.00
N SER A 74 14.35 -6.26 5.27
CA SER A 74 14.57 -7.62 5.75
C SER A 74 13.40 -8.52 5.33
N GLU A 75 13.70 -9.78 5.06
CA GLU A 75 12.72 -10.82 4.69
C GLU A 75 11.51 -10.80 5.63
N ILE A 76 11.76 -10.83 6.94
CA ILE A 76 10.70 -10.78 7.96
C ILE A 76 9.77 -9.56 7.81
N HIS A 77 10.31 -8.37 7.51
CA HIS A 77 9.48 -7.18 7.33
C HIS A 77 8.71 -7.20 6.01
N LEU A 78 9.32 -7.72 4.94
CA LEU A 78 8.66 -7.79 3.64
C LEU A 78 7.50 -8.78 3.66
N THR A 79 7.66 -9.95 4.29
CA THR A 79 6.58 -10.92 4.51
C THR A 79 5.43 -10.31 5.32
N GLU A 80 5.74 -9.61 6.43
CA GLU A 80 4.73 -8.88 7.22
C GLU A 80 3.97 -7.84 6.38
N LEU A 81 4.69 -7.10 5.51
CA LEU A 81 4.08 -6.15 4.60
C LEU A 81 3.14 -6.83 3.61
N PHE A 82 3.55 -7.92 2.96
CA PHE A 82 2.72 -8.63 1.99
C PHE A 82 1.39 -9.09 2.60
N GLU A 83 1.44 -9.74 3.77
CA GLU A 83 0.23 -10.18 4.48
C GLU A 83 -0.69 -8.98 4.80
N SER A 84 -0.12 -7.93 5.40
CA SER A 84 -0.90 -6.76 5.80
C SER A 84 -1.49 -5.98 4.63
N ILE A 85 -0.81 -5.94 3.48
CA ILE A 85 -1.23 -5.23 2.28
C ILE A 85 -2.30 -6.04 1.54
N CYS A 86 -2.12 -7.37 1.40
CA CYS A 86 -3.16 -8.22 0.79
C CYS A 86 -4.48 -8.17 1.56
N GLU A 87 -4.45 -8.07 2.89
CA GLU A 87 -5.66 -7.80 3.67
C GLU A 87 -6.30 -6.45 3.35
N LYS A 88 -5.50 -5.40 3.10
CA LYS A 88 -5.98 -4.06 2.73
C LYS A 88 -6.59 -4.00 1.33
N PHE A 89 -6.32 -4.95 0.43
CA PHE A 89 -7.01 -5.02 -0.87
C PHE A 89 -8.53 -5.22 -0.75
N SER A 90 -9.02 -5.58 0.44
CA SER A 90 -10.45 -5.50 0.81
C SER A 90 -11.02 -4.06 0.82
N GLN A 91 -10.17 -3.04 0.76
CA GLN A 91 -10.50 -1.62 0.74
C GLN A 91 -9.98 -0.95 -0.53
N TYR A 92 -9.97 -1.69 -1.65
CA TYR A 92 -9.67 -1.15 -2.97
C TYR A 92 -10.93 -1.16 -3.84
N ALA A 93 -10.93 -0.27 -4.82
CA ALA A 93 -11.95 -0.19 -5.85
C ALA A 93 -11.32 -0.38 -7.23
N LEU A 94 -12.06 -1.02 -8.13
CA LEU A 94 -11.67 -1.09 -9.53
C LEU A 94 -11.89 0.27 -10.18
N THR A 95 -10.98 0.70 -11.04
CA THR A 95 -11.10 1.89 -11.87
C THR A 95 -10.49 1.60 -13.25
N LYS A 96 -10.36 2.64 -14.07
CA LYS A 96 -9.66 2.59 -15.34
C LYS A 96 -8.45 3.51 -15.34
N ASN A 97 -7.38 3.07 -15.98
CA ASN A 97 -6.23 3.92 -16.24
C ASN A 97 -6.54 4.93 -17.38
N SER A 98 -5.58 5.82 -17.68
CA SER A 98 -5.73 6.84 -18.73
C SER A 98 -5.93 6.27 -20.15
N LYS A 99 -5.54 5.01 -20.38
CA LYS A 99 -5.76 4.28 -21.65
C LYS A 99 -7.02 3.42 -21.65
N GLY A 100 -7.80 3.41 -20.56
CA GLY A 100 -9.06 2.68 -20.43
C GLY A 100 -8.93 1.22 -19.96
N GLY A 101 -7.72 0.72 -19.69
CA GLY A 101 -7.48 -0.60 -19.10
C GLY A 101 -7.79 -0.63 -17.60
N LYS A 102 -8.00 -1.82 -17.02
CA LYS A 102 -8.31 -1.95 -15.58
C LYS A 102 -7.16 -1.41 -14.73
N SER A 103 -7.55 -0.77 -13.64
CA SER A 103 -6.63 -0.34 -12.59
C SER A 103 -7.34 -0.39 -11.23
N VAL A 104 -6.62 -0.10 -10.16
CA VAL A 104 -7.15 -0.14 -8.80
C VAL A 104 -6.76 1.13 -8.05
N VAL A 105 -7.65 1.57 -7.15
CA VAL A 105 -7.38 2.70 -6.25
C VAL A 105 -7.84 2.33 -4.83
N PRO A 106 -7.12 2.79 -3.80
CA PRO A 106 -7.56 2.61 -2.42
C PRO A 106 -8.83 3.44 -2.17
N THR A 107 -9.77 2.90 -1.39
CA THR A 107 -11.00 3.61 -0.99
C THR A 107 -10.79 4.49 0.25
N ALA A 108 -9.64 4.37 0.92
CA ALA A 108 -9.22 5.18 2.05
C ALA A 108 -7.77 5.66 1.86
N SER A 109 -7.46 6.89 2.29
CA SER A 109 -6.10 7.42 2.18
C SER A 109 -5.14 6.75 3.16
N ARG A 110 -3.88 6.62 2.72
CA ARG A 110 -2.74 6.21 3.56
C ARG A 110 -2.63 7.09 4.82
N ASP A 111 -3.00 8.36 4.71
CA ASP A 111 -2.86 9.36 5.78
C ASP A 111 -4.19 9.79 6.41
N GLY A 112 -5.28 9.05 6.14
CA GLY A 112 -6.62 9.37 6.66
C GLY A 112 -7.29 10.60 6.02
N LYS A 113 -6.67 11.21 5.00
CA LYS A 113 -7.29 12.25 4.18
C LYS A 113 -8.43 11.70 3.31
N GLY A 114 -9.43 12.51 2.98
CA GLY A 114 -10.50 12.10 2.07
C GLY A 114 -9.96 11.87 0.65
N ILE A 115 -10.38 10.78 -0.01
CA ILE A 115 -10.05 10.50 -1.41
C ILE A 115 -11.27 10.83 -2.29
N ALA A 116 -11.05 11.54 -3.40
CA ALA A 116 -12.05 11.65 -4.46
C ALA A 116 -11.99 10.40 -5.33
N LEU A 117 -13.08 9.62 -5.34
CA LEU A 117 -13.22 8.44 -6.16
C LEU A 117 -13.94 8.81 -7.46
N LYS A 118 -13.23 8.71 -8.59
CA LYS A 118 -13.78 8.97 -9.91
C LYS A 118 -13.81 7.69 -10.75
N ASP A 119 -14.96 7.43 -11.38
CA ASP A 119 -15.16 6.28 -12.28
C ASP A 119 -14.80 4.92 -11.65
N VAL A 120 -15.04 4.79 -10.33
CA VAL A 120 -14.74 3.57 -9.58
C VAL A 120 -15.92 2.60 -9.55
N THR A 121 -15.61 1.31 -9.54
CA THR A 121 -16.56 0.23 -9.26
C THR A 121 -16.21 -0.40 -7.92
N ILE A 122 -17.13 -0.28 -6.97
CA ILE A 122 -17.03 -0.91 -5.65
C ILE A 122 -18.09 -2.00 -5.58
N SER A 123 -17.67 -3.25 -5.56
CA SER A 123 -18.54 -4.39 -5.34
C SER A 123 -17.83 -5.41 -4.47
N SER A 124 -18.59 -6.17 -3.66
CA SER A 124 -18.00 -7.21 -2.80
C SER A 124 -17.20 -8.23 -3.61
N ASP A 125 -17.65 -8.56 -4.82
CA ASP A 125 -16.99 -9.52 -5.69
C ASP A 125 -15.68 -8.95 -6.25
N ALA A 126 -15.67 -7.70 -6.71
CA ALA A 126 -14.45 -7.05 -7.20
C ALA A 126 -13.39 -6.95 -6.11
N THR A 127 -13.81 -6.54 -4.91
CA THR A 127 -12.95 -6.43 -3.73
C THR A 127 -12.37 -7.78 -3.32
N LYS A 128 -13.18 -8.85 -3.30
CA LYS A 128 -12.71 -10.22 -3.04
C LYS A 128 -11.73 -10.69 -4.11
N GLN A 129 -12.01 -10.39 -5.39
CA GLN A 129 -11.11 -10.75 -6.48
C GLN A 129 -9.75 -10.05 -6.36
N MET A 130 -9.71 -8.77 -6.02
CA MET A 130 -8.45 -8.05 -5.78
C MET A 130 -7.67 -8.65 -4.62
N LYS A 131 -8.33 -8.91 -3.48
CA LYS A 131 -7.71 -9.57 -2.32
C LYS A 131 -7.13 -10.94 -2.70
N TYR A 132 -7.94 -11.81 -3.31
CA TYR A 132 -7.50 -13.13 -3.76
C TYR A 132 -6.35 -13.07 -4.77
N THR A 133 -6.38 -12.09 -5.67
CA THR A 133 -5.32 -11.88 -6.65
C THR A 133 -4.01 -11.48 -5.96
N CYS A 134 -4.06 -10.61 -4.96
CA CYS A 134 -2.88 -10.25 -4.16
C CYS A 134 -2.32 -11.46 -3.43
N GLU A 135 -3.19 -12.21 -2.73
CA GLU A 135 -2.79 -13.43 -2.00
C GLU A 135 -2.13 -14.43 -2.95
N THR A 136 -2.72 -14.68 -4.11
CA THR A 136 -2.15 -15.58 -5.14
C THR A 136 -0.79 -15.09 -5.63
N LEU A 137 -0.64 -13.78 -5.91
CA LEU A 137 0.64 -13.21 -6.36
C LEU A 137 1.73 -13.36 -5.30
N VAL A 138 1.39 -13.15 -4.03
CA VAL A 138 2.35 -13.34 -2.93
C VAL A 138 2.67 -14.81 -2.76
N GLU A 139 1.67 -15.70 -2.72
CA GLU A 139 1.87 -17.15 -2.62
C GLU A 139 2.81 -17.69 -3.72
N ASP A 140 2.63 -17.24 -4.96
CA ASP A 140 3.41 -17.72 -6.11
C ASP A 140 4.82 -17.10 -6.19
N TYR A 141 5.00 -15.84 -5.77
CA TYR A 141 6.20 -15.05 -6.09
C TYR A 141 6.89 -14.39 -4.88
N GLU A 142 6.50 -14.68 -3.63
CA GLU A 142 7.05 -14.05 -2.42
C GLU A 142 8.59 -14.07 -2.40
N GLU A 143 9.22 -15.23 -2.62
CA GLU A 143 10.67 -15.35 -2.56
C GLU A 143 11.39 -14.43 -3.56
N ASP A 144 10.83 -14.27 -4.76
CA ASP A 144 11.42 -13.44 -5.82
C ASP A 144 11.13 -11.95 -5.59
N MET A 145 9.93 -11.62 -5.11
CA MET A 145 9.60 -10.27 -4.64
C MET A 145 10.56 -9.82 -3.52
N ILE A 146 10.85 -10.69 -2.55
CA ILE A 146 11.80 -10.41 -1.46
C ILE A 146 13.21 -10.17 -1.99
N LYS A 147 13.67 -10.90 -3.01
CA LYS A 147 15.00 -10.66 -3.62
C LYS A 147 15.07 -9.28 -4.26
N VAL A 148 14.04 -8.88 -5.01
CA VAL A 148 13.99 -7.58 -5.70
C VAL A 148 13.84 -6.42 -4.70
N LEU A 149 12.87 -6.50 -3.80
CA LEU A 149 12.57 -5.46 -2.81
C LEU A 149 13.60 -5.43 -1.67
N GLY A 150 14.26 -6.55 -1.39
CA GLY A 150 15.38 -6.65 -0.45
C GLY A 150 16.64 -5.92 -0.93
N THR A 151 16.77 -5.70 -2.25
CA THR A 151 17.93 -5.04 -2.83
C THR A 151 17.95 -3.55 -2.46
N PRO A 152 19.04 -3.03 -1.87
CA PRO A 152 19.12 -1.61 -1.51
C PRO A 152 19.00 -0.69 -2.73
N LYS A 153 18.29 0.44 -2.56
CA LYS A 153 18.11 1.48 -3.58
C LYS A 153 17.37 1.04 -4.86
N THR A 154 16.67 -0.09 -4.85
CA THR A 154 15.71 -0.42 -5.91
C THR A 154 14.62 0.66 -5.92
N SER A 155 14.46 1.34 -7.05
CA SER A 155 13.38 2.31 -7.27
C SER A 155 12.06 1.59 -7.55
N LEU A 156 10.93 2.30 -7.35
CA LEU A 156 9.60 1.76 -7.62
C LEU A 156 9.47 1.24 -9.07
N GLU A 157 9.89 2.03 -10.05
CA GLU A 157 9.82 1.67 -11.47
C GLU A 157 10.59 0.37 -11.79
N VAL A 158 11.80 0.22 -11.22
CA VAL A 158 12.60 -1.00 -11.39
C VAL A 158 11.93 -2.19 -10.71
N ALA A 159 11.38 -2.00 -9.50
CA ALA A 159 10.67 -3.06 -8.79
C ALA A 159 9.41 -3.50 -9.54
N GLU A 160 8.58 -2.56 -10.02
CA GLU A 160 7.38 -2.88 -10.80
C GLU A 160 7.72 -3.66 -12.07
N LYS A 161 8.74 -3.22 -12.80
CA LYS A 161 9.18 -3.91 -14.02
C LYS A 161 9.66 -5.33 -13.73
N GLN A 162 10.55 -5.50 -12.77
CA GLN A 162 11.11 -6.83 -12.45
C GLN A 162 10.03 -7.77 -11.90
N ILE A 163 9.19 -7.29 -10.98
CA ILE A 163 8.20 -8.14 -10.31
C ILE A 163 7.01 -8.42 -11.22
N CYS A 164 6.37 -7.37 -11.75
CA CYS A 164 5.11 -7.52 -12.48
C CYS A 164 5.30 -7.80 -13.96
N GLY A 165 6.42 -7.37 -14.54
CA GLY A 165 6.78 -7.62 -15.94
C GLY A 165 7.61 -8.89 -16.13
N ASP A 166 8.77 -8.98 -15.47
CA ASP A 166 9.74 -10.04 -15.76
C ASP A 166 9.48 -11.35 -14.98
N ILE A 167 9.08 -11.27 -13.70
CA ILE A 167 8.89 -12.43 -12.82
C ILE A 167 7.47 -13.00 -12.96
N ALA A 168 6.45 -12.17 -12.72
CA ALA A 168 5.06 -12.60 -12.75
C ALA A 168 4.48 -12.63 -14.17
N GLU A 169 5.09 -11.92 -15.12
CA GLU A 169 4.64 -11.82 -16.52
C GLU A 169 3.15 -11.41 -16.67
N VAL A 170 2.65 -10.61 -15.71
CA VAL A 170 1.25 -10.15 -15.70
C VAL A 170 1.07 -8.79 -16.36
N CYS A 171 2.13 -7.98 -16.44
CA CYS A 171 2.12 -6.65 -17.07
C CYS A 171 2.94 -6.64 -18.36
N THR A 172 2.44 -5.95 -19.38
CA THR A 172 3.23 -5.62 -20.58
C THR A 172 4.06 -4.36 -20.37
N GLU A 173 5.07 -4.14 -21.23
CA GLU A 173 5.82 -2.88 -21.25
C GLU A 173 4.93 -1.66 -21.48
N GLU A 174 3.81 -1.82 -22.20
CA GLU A 174 2.84 -0.74 -22.41
C GLU A 174 2.06 -0.41 -21.14
N ASP A 175 1.74 -1.42 -20.32
CA ASP A 175 1.06 -1.24 -19.04
C ASP A 175 1.95 -0.51 -18.04
N LEU A 176 3.23 -0.89 -17.95
CA LEU A 176 4.22 -0.29 -17.05
C LEU A 176 4.46 1.19 -17.35
N GLN A 177 4.36 1.60 -18.62
CA GLN A 177 4.48 3.00 -19.03
C GLN A 177 3.25 3.86 -18.67
N VAL A 178 2.11 3.24 -18.38
CA VAL A 178 0.91 3.98 -17.95
C VAL A 178 1.03 4.26 -16.46
N PRO A 179 0.95 5.53 -16.02
CA PRO A 179 0.96 5.84 -14.59
C PRO A 179 -0.27 5.25 -13.92
N MET A 180 -0.10 4.68 -12.73
CA MET A 180 -1.22 4.29 -11.90
C MET A 180 -2.06 5.54 -11.55
N PRO A 181 -3.39 5.41 -11.48
CA PRO A 181 -4.27 6.51 -11.09
C PRO A 181 -3.87 7.00 -9.68
N ALA A 182 -3.49 8.28 -9.59
CA ALA A 182 -3.22 8.89 -8.30
C ALA A 182 -4.50 8.97 -7.47
N ASN A 183 -4.39 8.84 -6.15
CA ASN A 183 -5.45 9.28 -5.26
C ASN A 183 -5.54 10.81 -5.37
N GLU A 184 -6.62 11.34 -5.97
CA GLU A 184 -6.74 12.78 -6.26
C GLU A 184 -6.75 13.69 -5.00
N ALA A 185 -6.52 13.14 -3.80
CA ALA A 185 -6.26 13.88 -2.55
C ALA A 185 -4.86 14.52 -2.46
N SER A 186 -3.89 14.08 -3.27
CA SER A 186 -2.52 14.61 -3.25
C SER A 186 -2.25 15.73 -4.27
N ALA A 187 -3.20 16.04 -5.15
CA ALA A 187 -3.02 17.01 -6.24
C ALA A 187 -3.30 18.49 -5.88
N TYR A 188 -3.61 18.82 -4.62
CA TYR A 188 -3.74 20.20 -4.14
C TYR A 188 -2.85 20.45 -2.91
N ILE A 189 -1.54 20.29 -3.07
CA ILE A 189 -0.60 21.22 -2.45
C ILE A 189 0.12 21.86 -3.63
N GLN A 190 -0.41 22.99 -4.10
CA GLN A 190 0.44 23.94 -4.79
C GLN A 190 1.33 24.50 -3.70
N ASP A 191 2.59 24.08 -3.71
CA ASP A 191 3.67 24.84 -3.09
C ASP A 191 3.56 26.26 -3.65
N LYS A 192 2.95 27.16 -2.86
CA LYS A 192 3.25 28.57 -2.98
C LYS A 192 4.62 28.70 -2.34
N ASP A 193 5.65 28.51 -3.15
CA ASP A 193 6.94 29.07 -2.81
C ASP A 193 6.74 30.56 -2.58
N GLU A 194 7.09 30.99 -1.38
CA GLU A 194 7.22 32.38 -0.99
C GLU A 194 8.38 32.96 -1.83
N ASP A 195 8.04 33.70 -2.88
CA ASP A 195 8.97 34.67 -3.45
C ASP A 195 9.04 35.84 -2.45
N ASP A 196 10.05 35.78 -1.58
CA ASP A 196 10.60 36.94 -0.88
C ASP A 196 11.22 37.86 -1.94
N ASP A 197 10.43 38.77 -2.49
CA ASP A 197 10.95 39.95 -3.18
C ASP A 197 11.07 41.08 -2.16
N ASP A 198 12.33 41.30 -1.73
CA ASP A 198 12.80 42.53 -1.10
C ASP A 198 12.61 43.71 -2.08
N ASP A 199 11.58 44.52 -1.86
CA ASP A 199 11.52 45.88 -2.42
C ASP A 199 11.49 46.90 -1.26
N ASP A 200 12.66 47.47 -0.99
CA ASP A 200 12.83 48.75 -0.33
C ASP A 200 12.16 49.84 -1.16
N ASP A 201 11.18 50.55 -0.61
CA ASP A 201 10.93 51.96 -0.94
C ASP A 201 10.16 52.64 0.20
N ASP A 202 10.82 53.67 0.76
CA ASP A 202 10.33 54.60 1.76
C ASP A 202 9.11 55.41 1.27
N GLU A 203 8.13 55.70 2.13
CA GLU A 203 7.72 57.08 2.51
C GLU A 203 6.46 57.16 3.41
N ASP A 204 6.63 57.91 4.49
CA ASP A 204 5.70 58.80 5.21
C ASP A 204 4.34 58.32 5.77
N GLY A 205 4.33 58.20 7.11
CA GLY A 205 3.60 59.14 7.98
C GLY A 205 2.07 59.00 8.11
N ASN A 206 1.62 58.41 9.24
CA ASN A 206 0.63 59.06 10.11
C ASN A 206 0.50 58.35 11.46
N ASP A 207 0.85 59.06 12.53
CA ASP A 207 0.40 58.80 13.90
C ASP A 207 -1.12 58.99 13.99
N ARG A 208 -1.86 58.00 14.52
CA ARG A 208 -3.04 58.24 15.37
C ARG A 208 -3.23 57.11 16.36
N ASP A 209 -2.99 57.44 17.63
CA ASP A 209 -3.38 56.71 18.82
C ASP A 209 -4.88 56.40 18.85
N ASN A 210 -5.25 55.24 19.39
CA ASN A 210 -6.42 55.16 20.26
C ASN A 210 -6.30 54.00 21.27
N GLU A 211 -6.26 54.37 22.55
CA GLU A 211 -6.30 53.51 23.72
C GLU A 211 -7.75 53.08 24.08
N GLY A 212 -7.85 51.96 24.81
CA GLY A 212 -8.98 51.59 25.68
C GLY A 212 -9.91 50.52 25.10
N GLN A 213 -10.40 49.50 25.84
CA GLN A 213 -10.49 49.34 27.29
C GLN A 213 -10.94 47.89 27.64
N LYS A 214 -10.14 47.23 28.50
CA LYS A 214 -10.43 46.35 29.66
C LYS A 214 -11.78 45.60 29.86
N ALA A 215 -11.63 44.38 30.44
CA ALA A 215 -12.49 43.72 31.47
C ALA A 215 -13.80 43.04 31.00
N ASP A 216 -14.31 41.91 31.53
CA ASP A 216 -13.96 41.00 32.64
C ASP A 216 -14.67 39.63 32.43
N GLU A 217 -14.07 38.59 33.03
CA GLU A 217 -14.60 37.42 33.76
C GLU A 217 -16.04 36.90 33.53
N ASP A 218 -16.17 35.57 33.36
CA ASP A 218 -16.99 34.73 34.26
C ASP A 218 -16.66 33.23 34.08
N GLU A 219 -16.10 32.65 35.15
CA GLU A 219 -16.08 31.20 35.42
C GLU A 219 -17.50 30.73 35.79
N ILE A 220 -17.96 29.60 35.23
CA ILE A 220 -18.78 28.65 36.00
C ILE A 220 -18.32 27.22 35.71
N SER A 221 -17.61 26.67 36.68
CA SER A 221 -17.44 25.26 36.97
C SER A 221 -18.77 24.57 37.29
N ASN A 222 -18.94 23.33 36.86
CA ASN A 222 -19.63 22.32 37.66
C ASN A 222 -19.11 20.91 37.31
N GLU A 223 -18.21 20.41 38.15
CA GLU A 223 -18.18 18.99 38.55
C GLU A 223 -19.56 18.66 39.19
N THR A 224 -20.09 17.44 39.23
CA THR A 224 -19.44 16.22 39.71
C THR A 224 -20.40 15.01 39.57
N LYS A 225 -19.77 13.83 39.55
CA LYS A 225 -20.16 12.52 40.11
C LYS A 225 -21.17 11.67 39.33
N ASP A 226 -20.75 10.53 38.76
CA ASP A 226 -20.25 9.28 39.39
C ASP A 226 -21.39 8.35 39.84
N SER A 227 -21.44 7.16 39.25
CA SER A 227 -21.70 5.92 39.98
C SER A 227 -21.34 4.72 39.11
N THR A 228 -20.41 3.95 39.66
CA THR A 228 -19.87 2.66 39.22
C THR A 228 -20.83 1.49 39.54
N MET A 229 -20.49 0.29 39.01
CA MET A 229 -20.78 -1.11 39.43
C MET A 229 -21.63 -1.95 38.45
N LYS A 230 -21.03 -2.97 37.78
CA LYS A 230 -20.88 -4.40 38.18
C LYS A 230 -22.23 -5.15 38.07
N GLU A 231 -22.39 -6.42 37.67
CA GLU A 231 -21.55 -7.62 37.51
C GLU A 231 -22.40 -8.63 36.67
N GLU A 232 -21.72 -9.59 36.03
CA GLU A 232 -22.10 -10.98 35.68
C GLU A 232 -23.54 -11.36 35.22
N LEU A 233 -23.60 -11.92 33.99
CA LEU A 233 -23.97 -13.34 33.76
C LEU A 233 -23.44 -13.83 32.41
#